data_AF-A0A7Y5K3M6-F1
#
_entry.id   AF-A0A7Y5K3M6-F1
#
_cell.length_a   1.000
_cell.length_b   1.000
_cell.length_c   1.000
_cell.angle_alpha   90.00
_cell.angle_beta   90.00
_cell.angle_gamma   90.00
#
_symmetry.space_group_name_H-M   'P 1'
#
loop_
_entity.id
_entity.type
_entity.pdbx_description
1 polymer ?
#
loop_
_entity_poly.entity_id
_entity_poly.type
_entity_poly.pdbx_seq_one_letter_code
_entity_poly.pdbx_strand_id
1 'polypeptide(L)'
;MMLDGILKEGDPLPSVRNVAAEYRVNPLTVMKAYESLVDEGLVEARRGLGMFINAGARARLLEGEKQRFLEEEWPKIRETIERLGLTPDDLLRARRGKKP
;
A
#
# COMPACT_ATOMS: atom_id res chain seq x y z
N MET A 1 -4.35 1.28 -5.44
CA MET A 1 -5.63 2.02 -5.29
C MET A 1 -5.70 2.84 -4.00
N MET A 2 -5.56 2.24 -2.81
CA MET A 2 -5.62 2.99 -1.53
C MET A 2 -4.35 3.80 -1.24
N LEU A 3 -3.17 3.22 -1.47
CA LEU A 3 -1.88 3.90 -1.26
C LEU A 3 -1.58 4.94 -2.34
N ASP A 4 -2.00 4.69 -3.58
CA ASP A 4 -1.90 5.63 -4.71
C ASP A 4 -2.85 6.84 -4.57
N GLY A 5 -3.70 6.86 -3.54
CA GLY A 5 -4.64 7.96 -3.25
C GLY A 5 -5.89 8.00 -4.14
N ILE A 6 -6.15 6.94 -4.92
CA ILE A 6 -7.31 6.83 -5.82
C ILE A 6 -8.60 6.62 -5.03
N LEU A 7 -8.53 5.87 -3.93
CA LEU A 7 -9.65 5.66 -3.01
C LEU A 7 -9.29 6.25 -1.64
N LYS A 8 -10.20 7.04 -1.08
CA LYS A 8 -10.06 7.73 0.21
C LYS A 8 -10.78 6.99 1.32
N GLU A 9 -10.44 7.35 2.55
CA GLU A 9 -11.16 6.85 3.73
C GLU A 9 -12.64 7.21 3.63
N GLY A 10 -13.51 6.24 3.90
CA GLY A 10 -14.96 6.37 3.73
C GLY A 10 -15.48 6.12 2.32
N ASP A 11 -14.63 5.96 1.30
CA ASP A 11 -15.08 5.61 -0.04
C ASP A 11 -15.53 4.14 -0.11
N PRO A 12 -16.54 3.83 -0.96
CA PRO A 12 -16.91 2.45 -1.22
C PRO A 12 -15.82 1.75 -2.06
N LEU A 13 -15.54 0.49 -1.73
CA LEU A 13 -14.80 -0.38 -2.62
C LEU A 13 -15.61 -0.70 -3.88
N PRO A 14 -14.96 -0.81 -5.05
CA PRO A 14 -15.61 -1.34 -6.24
C PRO A 14 -16.17 -2.75 -5.99
N SER A 15 -17.18 -3.14 -6.75
CA SER A 15 -17.73 -4.49 -6.60
C SER A 15 -16.70 -5.55 -7.01
N VAL A 16 -16.76 -6.73 -6.37
CA VAL A 16 -15.94 -7.90 -6.72
C VAL A 16 -16.00 -8.20 -8.21
N ARG A 17 -17.20 -8.09 -8.81
CA ARG A 17 -17.42 -8.33 -10.25
C ARG A 17 -16.70 -7.30 -11.12
N ASN A 18 -16.74 -6.03 -10.74
CA ASN A 18 -16.08 -4.96 -11.49
C ASN A 18 -14.56 -5.15 -11.48
N VAL A 19 -13.97 -5.39 -10.30
CA VAL A 19 -12.51 -5.62 -10.18
C VAL A 19 -12.08 -6.89 -10.89
N ALA A 20 -12.87 -7.97 -10.79
CA ALA A 20 -12.58 -9.21 -11.51
C ALA A 20 -12.55 -9.01 -13.02
N ALA A 21 -13.49 -8.24 -13.56
CA ALA A 21 -13.55 -7.93 -14.99
C ALA A 21 -12.40 -7.01 -15.43
N GLU A 22 -12.14 -5.94 -14.69
CA GLU A 22 -11.09 -4.95 -15.00
C GLU A 22 -9.70 -5.58 -15.00
N TYR A 23 -9.36 -6.34 -13.97
CA TYR A 23 -8.05 -6.98 -13.84
C TYR A 23 -7.98 -8.36 -14.48
N ARG A 24 -9.08 -8.86 -15.06
CA ARG A 24 -9.20 -10.21 -15.65
C ARG A 24 -8.74 -11.32 -14.68
N VAL A 25 -9.14 -11.19 -13.42
CA VAL A 25 -8.83 -12.14 -12.34
C VAL A 25 -10.09 -12.91 -11.92
N ASN A 26 -9.91 -14.06 -11.29
CA ASN A 26 -11.04 -14.85 -10.80
C ASN A 26 -11.80 -14.07 -9.69
N PRO A 27 -13.14 -13.94 -9.75
CA PRO A 27 -13.93 -13.30 -8.70
C PRO A 27 -13.67 -13.83 -7.29
N LEU A 28 -13.39 -15.13 -7.13
CA LEU A 28 -13.03 -15.73 -5.84
C LEU A 28 -11.71 -15.18 -5.29
N THR A 29 -10.75 -14.87 -6.16
CA THR A 29 -9.48 -14.25 -5.76
C THR A 29 -9.70 -12.84 -5.23
N VAL A 30 -10.54 -12.05 -5.90
CA VAL A 30 -10.89 -10.70 -5.46
C VAL A 30 -11.66 -10.74 -4.14
N MET A 31 -12.59 -11.68 -4.00
CA MET A 31 -13.35 -11.88 -2.76
C MET A 31 -12.42 -12.19 -1.59
N LYS A 32 -11.48 -13.14 -1.76
CA LYS A 32 -10.46 -13.45 -0.73
C LYS A 32 -9.57 -12.26 -0.40
N ALA A 33 -9.20 -11.46 -1.40
CA ALA A 33 -8.43 -10.24 -1.17
C ALA A 33 -9.23 -9.23 -0.32
N TYR A 34 -10.53 -9.07 -0.60
CA TYR A 34 -11.40 -8.19 0.18
C TYR A 34 -11.65 -8.72 1.61
N GLU A 35 -11.78 -10.03 1.78
CA GLU A 35 -11.83 -10.67 3.11
C GLU A 35 -10.55 -10.36 3.92
N SER A 36 -9.36 -10.48 3.31
CA SER A 36 -8.10 -10.09 3.97
C SER A 36 -8.10 -8.62 4.41
N LEU A 37 -8.62 -7.71 3.56
CA LEU A 37 -8.71 -6.29 3.92
C LEU A 37 -9.70 -6.04 5.07
N VAL A 38 -10.75 -6.85 5.21
CA VAL A 38 -11.67 -6.80 6.34
C VAL A 38 -10.97 -7.30 7.60
N ASP A 39 -10.26 -8.43 7.52
CA ASP A 39 -9.53 -9.03 8.62
C ASP A 39 -8.41 -8.12 9.15
N GLU A 40 -7.74 -7.39 8.25
CA GLU A 40 -6.75 -6.36 8.58
C GLU A 40 -7.38 -5.04 9.11
N GLY A 41 -8.71 -4.97 9.13
CA GLY A 41 -9.47 -3.80 9.58
C GLY A 41 -9.26 -2.57 8.68
N LEU A 42 -8.89 -2.76 7.42
CA LEU A 42 -8.71 -1.70 6.44
C LEU A 42 -10.02 -1.31 5.76
N VAL A 43 -10.97 -2.25 5.68
CA VAL A 43 -12.32 -2.01 5.18
C VAL A 43 -13.37 -2.61 6.09
N GLU A 44 -14.60 -2.12 5.98
CA GLU A 44 -15.77 -2.63 6.70
C GLU A 44 -16.91 -2.95 5.73
N ALA A 45 -17.66 -4.01 6.02
CA ALA A 45 -18.89 -4.33 5.31
C ALA A 45 -20.08 -3.58 5.94
N ARG A 46 -20.74 -2.72 5.18
CA ARG A 46 -21.97 -2.05 5.58
C ARG A 46 -23.16 -2.79 4.98
N ARG A 47 -24.07 -3.27 5.85
CA ARG A 47 -25.22 -4.10 5.45
C ARG A 47 -26.05 -3.41 4.36
N GLY A 48 -26.17 -4.06 3.20
CA GLY A 48 -26.94 -3.56 2.05
C GLY A 48 -26.28 -2.44 1.26
N LEU A 49 -25.10 -1.97 1.65
CA LEU A 49 -24.41 -0.81 1.05
C LEU A 49 -23.06 -1.16 0.41
N GLY A 50 -22.49 -2.33 0.74
CA GLY A 50 -21.20 -2.78 0.20
C GLY A 50 -20.05 -2.63 1.20
N MET A 51 -18.81 -2.63 0.70
CA MET A 51 -17.61 -2.47 1.53
C MET A 51 -17.06 -1.06 1.43
N PHE A 52 -16.54 -0.52 2.54
CA PHE A 52 -16.06 0.86 2.65
C PHE A 52 -14.69 0.90 3.32
N ILE A 53 -13.86 1.86 2.93
CA ILE A 53 -12.53 2.04 3.53
C ILE A 53 -12.66 2.64 4.93
N ASN A 54 -12.02 2.00 5.91
CA ASN A 54 -12.01 2.48 7.29
C ASN A 54 -11.16 3.74 7.45
N ALA A 55 -11.54 4.56 8.43
CA ALA A 55 -10.70 5.68 8.85
C ALA A 55 -9.34 5.16 9.35
N GLY A 56 -8.25 5.82 8.97
CA GLY A 56 -6.89 5.42 9.29
C GLY A 56 -6.34 4.22 8.51
N ALA A 57 -7.09 3.64 7.56
CA ALA A 57 -6.61 2.52 6.74
C ALA A 57 -5.31 2.88 5.98
N ARG A 58 -5.22 4.10 5.45
CA ARG A 58 -4.02 4.57 4.76
C ARG A 58 -2.82 4.67 5.70
N ALA A 59 -3.02 5.17 6.92
CA ALA A 59 -1.96 5.28 7.90
C ALA A 59 -1.41 3.89 8.29
N ARG A 60 -2.30 2.91 8.48
CA ARG A 60 -1.91 1.52 8.79
C ARG A 60 -1.13 0.86 7.66
N LEU A 61 -1.60 1.01 6.42
CA LEU A 61 -0.90 0.49 5.25
C LEU A 61 0.51 1.11 5.12
N LEU A 62 0.61 2.43 5.27
CA LEU A 62 1.90 3.12 5.22
C LEU A 62 2.85 2.65 6.32
N GLU A 63 2.34 2.39 7.52
CA GLU A 63 3.17 1.89 8.62
C GLU A 63 3.70 0.49 8.34
N GLY A 64 2.86 -0.42 7.83
CA GLY A 64 3.29 -1.74 7.39
C GLY A 64 4.35 -1.70 6.29
N GLU A 65 4.20 -0.81 5.30
CA GLU A 65 5.20 -0.64 4.24
C GLU A 65 6.52 -0.08 4.75
N LYS A 66 6.49 0.90 5.66
CA LYS A 66 7.69 1.42 6.32
C LYS A 66 8.41 0.31 7.08
N GLN A 67 7.68 -0.48 7.85
CA GLN A 67 8.27 -1.56 8.63
C GLN A 67 8.96 -2.57 7.72
N ARG A 68 8.26 -3.03 6.67
CA ARG A 68 8.84 -3.95 5.68
C ARG A 68 10.08 -3.36 5.00
N PHE A 69 10.05 -2.08 4.64
CA PHE A 69 11.21 -1.40 4.06
C PHE A 69 12.40 -1.40 5.03
N LEU A 70 12.16 -1.08 6.31
CA LEU A 70 13.20 -1.04 7.33
C LEU A 70 13.80 -2.43 7.64
N GLU A 71 12.99 -3.48 7.51
CA GLU A 71 13.42 -4.86 7.80
C GLU A 71 14.11 -5.53 6.60
N GLU A 72 13.59 -5.34 5.38
CA GLU A 72 14.02 -6.12 4.22
C GLU A 72 14.99 -5.36 3.30
N GLU A 73 14.76 -4.05 3.12
CA GLU A 73 15.46 -3.25 2.10
C GLU A 73 16.53 -2.35 2.71
N TRP A 74 16.23 -1.72 3.84
CA TRP A 74 17.14 -0.81 4.52
C TRP A 74 18.50 -1.44 4.89
N PRO A 75 18.60 -2.72 5.32
CA PRO A 75 19.91 -3.31 5.62
C PRO A 75 20.86 -3.32 4.42
N LYS A 76 20.35 -3.63 3.22
CA LYS A 76 21.12 -3.67 1.97
C LYS A 76 21.57 -2.27 1.55
N ILE A 77 20.69 -1.28 1.74
CA ILE A 77 20.98 0.13 1.46
C ILE A 77 22.06 0.65 2.42
N ARG A 78 21.94 0.36 3.72
CA ARG A 78 22.92 0.75 4.73
C ARG A 78 24.30 0.18 4.42
N GLU A 79 24.39 -1.11 4.11
CA GLU A 79 25.65 -1.75 3.73
C GLU A 79 26.30 -1.07 2.51
N THR A 80 25.47 -0.68 1.54
CA THR A 80 25.95 0.05 0.34
C THR A 80 26.47 1.43 0.70
N ILE A 81 25.77 2.17 1.57
CA ILE A 81 26.18 3.49 2.06
C ILE A 81 27.52 3.39 2.79
N GLU A 82 27.65 2.43 3.70
CA GLU A 82 28.88 2.20 4.48
C GLU A 82 30.06 1.87 3.57
N ARG A 83 29.88 0.96 2.61
CA ARG A 83 30.94 0.56 1.66
C ARG A 83 31.42 1.71 0.77
N LEU A 84 30.54 2.66 0.46
CA LEU A 84 30.85 3.82 -0.38
C LEU A 84 31.32 5.04 0.43
N GLY A 85 31.31 4.95 1.77
CA GLY A 85 31.64 6.08 2.65
C GLY A 85 30.66 7.25 2.51
N LEU A 86 29.41 6.98 2.12
CA LEU A 86 28.39 8.01 1.94
C LEU A 86 27.89 8.52 3.29
N THR A 87 27.82 9.84 3.43
CA THR A 87 27.23 10.49 4.60
C THR A 87 25.75 10.81 4.37
N PRO A 88 24.96 11.00 5.45
CA PRO A 88 23.59 11.48 5.32
C PRO A 88 23.48 12.79 4.54
N ASP A 89 24.47 13.69 4.67
CA ASP A 89 24.55 14.93 3.90
C ASP A 89 24.68 14.68 2.40
N ASP A 90 25.48 13.70 1.98
CA ASP A 90 25.63 13.32 0.57
C ASP A 90 24.29 12.84 -0.02
N LEU A 91 23.53 12.06 0.77
CA LEU A 91 22.21 11.55 0.38
C LEU A 91 21.15 12.67 0.28
N LEU A 92 21.18 13.63 1.20
CA LEU A 92 20.25 14.76 1.20
C LEU A 92 20.55 15.77 0.08
N ARG A 93 21.83 15.90 -0.32
CA ARG A 93 22.26 16.74 -1.44
C ARG A 93 22.07 16.07 -2.80
N ALA A 94 21.99 14.74 -2.86
CA ALA A 94 21.72 14.00 -4.08
C ALA A 94 20.39 14.43 -4.69
N ARG A 95 20.46 15.15 -5.82
CA ARG A 95 19.27 15.69 -6.51
C ARG A 95 18.39 14.51 -6.94
N ARG A 96 17.09 14.54 -6.60
CA ARG A 96 16.09 13.56 -7.09
C ARG A 96 16.28 13.40 -8.60
N GLY A 97 16.57 12.18 -9.04
CA GLY A 97 16.65 11.83 -10.45
C GLY A 97 15.41 12.35 -11.18
N LYS A 98 15.64 13.10 -12.25
CA LYS A 98 14.62 13.60 -13.17
C LYS A 98 13.76 12.40 -13.60
N LYS A 99 12.47 12.38 -13.23
CA LYS A 99 11.54 11.38 -13.76
C LYS A 99 11.32 11.71 -15.25
N PRO A 100 11.47 10.75 -16.18
CA PRO A 100 11.08 10.95 -17.58
C PRO A 100 9.58 11.20 -17.72
#